data_AF-Q3IJG7-F1
#
_entry.id   AF-Q3IJG7-F1
#
_cell.length_a   1.000
_cell.length_b   1.000
_cell.length_c   1.000
_cell.angle_alpha   90.00
_cell.angle_beta   90.00
_cell.angle_gamma   90.00
#
_symmetry.space_group_name_H-M   'P 1'
#
loop_
_entity.id
_entity.type
_entity.pdbx_description
1 polymer ?
#
loop_
_entity_poly.entity_id
_entity_poly.type
_entity_poly.pdbx_seq_one_letter_code
_entity_poly.pdbx_strand_id
1 'polypeptide(L)'
;MSNKTVIKRQGLMRLIFTLNHSFNGLKWMSRFEAAFQQELALFSLLGVFVYLQEIALSDKLLLIASLLFVLFAELVNTAVEVVVDRIGSEYHELSGLAKDIASASVFIAMLIAALIWWAVLWA
;
A
#
# COMPACT_ATOMS: atom_id res chain seq x y z
N MET A 1 -7.22 15.26 -29.49
CA MET A 1 -6.53 14.60 -28.35
C MET A 1 -5.05 14.94 -28.44
N SER A 2 -4.49 15.64 -27.45
CA SER A 2 -3.06 16.00 -27.46
C SER A 2 -2.23 14.73 -27.33
N ASN A 3 -1.47 14.40 -28.38
CA ASN A 3 -0.61 13.22 -28.44
C ASN A 3 0.59 13.48 -27.51
N LYS A 4 0.43 13.21 -26.20
CA LYS A 4 1.52 13.31 -25.24
C LYS A 4 2.50 12.18 -25.53
N THR A 5 3.60 12.51 -26.21
CA THR A 5 4.71 11.58 -26.41
C THR A 5 5.39 11.32 -25.07
N VAL A 6 5.52 10.05 -24.69
CA VAL A 6 6.24 9.65 -23.48
C VAL A 6 7.73 9.80 -23.75
N ILE A 7 8.30 10.95 -23.38
CA ILE A 7 9.74 11.20 -23.50
C ILE A 7 10.47 10.32 -22.48
N LYS A 8 11.24 9.34 -22.96
CA LYS A 8 12.06 8.45 -22.12
C LYS A 8 13.27 9.23 -21.57
N ARG A 9 13.17 9.68 -20.31
CA ARG A 9 14.22 10.48 -19.64
C ARG A 9 15.33 9.58 -19.11
N GLN A 10 16.57 10.06 -19.16
CA GLN A 10 17.78 9.33 -18.72
C GLN A 10 18.47 10.02 -17.53
N GLY A 11 19.33 9.30 -16.82
CA GLY A 11 20.16 9.84 -15.74
C GLY A 11 19.39 10.34 -14.51
N LEU A 12 19.92 11.37 -13.84
CA LEU A 12 19.36 11.97 -12.63
C LEU A 12 17.92 12.48 -12.81
N MET A 13 17.60 12.98 -14.00
CA MET A 13 16.26 13.44 -14.35
C MET A 13 15.22 12.31 -14.34
N ARG A 14 15.61 11.05 -14.59
CA ARG A 14 14.73 9.89 -14.44
C ARG A 14 14.42 9.61 -12.96
N LEU A 15 15.45 9.64 -12.11
CA LEU A 15 15.30 9.40 -10.66
C LEU A 15 14.34 10.41 -10.02
N ILE A 16 14.56 11.71 -10.25
CA ILE A 16 13.70 12.77 -9.71
C ILE A 16 12.24 12.60 -10.17
N PHE A 17 12.03 12.23 -11.44
CA PHE A 17 10.68 12.06 -11.97
C PHE A 17 10.00 10.80 -11.44
N THR A 18 10.73 9.69 -11.29
CA THR A 18 10.21 8.47 -10.65
C THR A 18 9.83 8.73 -9.19
N LEU A 19 10.65 9.47 -8.44
CA LEU A 19 10.29 9.89 -7.07
C LEU A 19 9.02 10.72 -7.07
N ASN A 20 8.90 11.70 -7.97
CA ASN A 20 7.69 12.51 -8.09
C ASN A 20 6.46 11.66 -8.41
N HIS A 21 6.57 10.64 -9.27
CA HIS A 21 5.48 9.69 -9.52
C HIS A 21 5.09 8.90 -8.27
N SER A 22 6.06 8.37 -7.51
CA SER A 22 5.81 7.69 -6.25
C SER A 22 5.07 8.60 -5.25
N PHE A 23 5.51 9.84 -5.10
CA PHE A 23 4.86 10.83 -4.22
C PHE A 23 3.45 11.18 -4.68
N ASN A 24 3.20 11.29 -5.98
CA ASN A 24 1.86 11.57 -6.50
C ASN A 24 0.89 10.43 -6.20
N GLY A 25 1.32 9.16 -6.33
CA GLY A 25 0.52 8.00 -5.96
C GLY A 25 0.16 7.99 -4.48
N LEU A 26 1.17 8.12 -3.60
CA LEU A 26 0.95 8.18 -2.15
C LEU A 26 0.05 9.35 -1.75
N LYS A 27 0.26 10.54 -2.32
CA LYS A 27 -0.57 11.72 -2.05
C LYS A 27 -2.03 11.49 -2.46
N TRP A 28 -2.26 10.81 -3.58
CA TRP A 28 -3.60 10.50 -4.04
C TRP A 28 -4.28 9.52 -3.07
N MET A 29 -3.62 8.43 -2.71
CA MET A 29 -4.11 7.43 -1.76
C MET A 29 -4.45 8.06 -0.40
N SER A 30 -3.53 8.84 0.18
CA SER A 30 -3.76 9.53 1.45
C SER A 30 -4.91 10.52 1.43
N ARG A 31 -5.38 10.96 0.25
CA ARG A 31 -6.45 11.95 0.13
C ARG A 31 -7.80 11.34 -0.27
N PHE A 32 -7.79 10.30 -1.08
CA PHE A 32 -9.01 9.79 -1.73
C PHE A 32 -9.41 8.38 -1.30
N GLU A 33 -8.49 7.57 -0.78
CA GLU A 33 -8.79 6.20 -0.33
C GLU A 33 -8.99 6.12 1.17
N ALA A 34 -10.24 5.90 1.59
CA ALA A 34 -10.61 5.86 3.00
C ALA A 34 -9.96 4.69 3.75
N ALA A 35 -9.86 3.51 3.12
CA ALA A 35 -9.19 2.35 3.70
C ALA A 35 -7.70 2.63 3.94
N PHE A 36 -6.98 3.11 2.92
CA PHE A 36 -5.59 3.55 3.08
C PHE A 36 -5.40 4.65 4.14
N GLN A 37 -6.33 5.59 4.27
CA GLN A 37 -6.26 6.62 5.33
C GLN A 37 -6.35 6.00 6.73
N GLN A 38 -7.26 5.04 6.93
CA GLN A 38 -7.41 4.32 8.19
C GLN A 38 -6.16 3.50 8.52
N GLU A 39 -5.64 2.76 7.53
CA GLU A 39 -4.41 1.99 7.67
C GLU A 39 -3.20 2.88 7.94
N LEU A 40 -3.09 4.04 7.30
CA LEU A 40 -2.01 4.99 7.52
C LEU A 40 -2.07 5.61 8.92
N ALA A 41 -3.28 5.88 9.44
CA ALA A 41 -3.49 6.33 10.80
C ALA A 41 -3.09 5.24 11.81
N LEU A 42 -3.48 3.98 11.57
CA LEU A 42 -3.07 2.83 12.37
C LEU A 42 -1.55 2.61 12.32
N PHE A 43 -0.95 2.67 11.14
CA PHE A 43 0.50 2.61 10.94
C PHE A 43 1.21 3.66 11.80
N SER A 44 0.72 4.90 11.77
CA SER A 44 1.32 6.01 12.54
C SER A 44 1.18 5.79 14.05
N LEU A 45 -0.01 5.41 14.51
CA LEU A 45 -0.27 5.15 15.93
C LEU A 45 0.56 3.98 16.46
N LEU A 46 0.52 2.85 15.77
CA LEU A 46 1.24 1.64 16.15
C LEU A 46 2.75 1.81 15.98
N GLY A 47 3.20 2.58 14.98
CA GLY A 47 4.61 2.91 14.80
C GLY A 47 5.18 3.71 15.97
N VAL A 48 4.43 4.70 16.47
CA VAL A 48 4.79 5.43 17.70
C VAL A 48 4.79 4.48 18.89
N PHE A 49 3.78 3.62 19.03
CA PHE A 49 3.73 2.62 20.10
C PHE A 49 4.97 1.71 20.12
N VAL A 50 5.36 1.16 18.95
CA VAL A 50 6.54 0.29 18.79
C VAL A 50 7.83 1.04 19.10
N TYR A 51 7.94 2.30 18.68
CA TYR A 51 9.11 3.12 18.97
C TYR A 51 9.35 3.27 20.48
N LEU A 52 8.27 3.46 21.25
CA LEU A 52 8.29 3.61 22.70
C LEU A 52 8.57 2.32 23.49
N GLN A 53 8.44 1.13 22.87
CA GLN A 53 8.69 -0.13 23.58
C GLN A 53 10.19 -0.39 23.81
N GLU A 54 10.53 -1.04 24.91
CA GLU A 54 11.91 -1.48 25.22
C GLU A 54 12.16 -2.93 24.75
N ILE A 55 11.91 -3.18 23.46
CA ILE A 55 12.13 -4.48 22.79
C ILE A 55 13.33 -4.46 21.85
N ALA A 56 13.80 -5.64 21.41
CA ALA A 56 14.92 -5.76 20.49
C ALA A 56 14.66 -4.99 19.19
N LEU A 57 15.73 -4.43 18.61
CA LEU A 57 15.65 -3.68 17.35
C LEU A 57 15.09 -4.55 16.21
N SER A 58 15.43 -5.84 16.19
CA SER A 58 14.88 -6.81 15.24
C SER A 58 13.36 -6.84 15.27
N ASP A 59 12.79 -6.86 16.47
CA ASP A 59 11.36 -7.01 16.69
C ASP A 59 10.63 -5.71 16.31
N LYS A 60 11.22 -4.56 16.66
CA LYS A 60 10.72 -3.25 16.17
C LYS A 60 10.69 -3.21 14.65
N LEU A 61 11.76 -3.62 13.98
CA LEU A 61 11.83 -3.62 12.53
C LEU A 61 10.81 -4.58 11.90
N LEU A 62 10.60 -5.76 12.50
CA LEU A 62 9.57 -6.71 12.05
C LEU A 62 8.16 -6.15 12.19
N LEU A 63 7.84 -5.52 13.33
CA LEU A 63 6.54 -4.90 13.56
C LEU A 63 6.30 -3.76 12.56
N ILE A 64 7.27 -2.85 12.37
CA ILE A 64 7.15 -1.75 11.40
C ILE A 64 7.06 -2.28 9.96
N ALA A 65 7.86 -3.28 9.59
CA ALA A 65 7.82 -3.88 8.26
C ALA A 65 6.47 -4.53 7.98
N SER A 66 5.86 -5.18 8.98
CA SER A 66 4.53 -5.77 8.84
C SER A 66 3.44 -4.73 8.56
N LEU A 67 3.49 -3.57 9.23
CA LEU A 67 2.54 -2.49 8.99
C LEU A 67 2.78 -1.81 7.62
N LEU A 68 4.04 -1.65 7.21
CA LEU A 68 4.38 -1.17 5.86
C LEU A 68 3.88 -2.14 4.78
N PHE A 69 3.89 -3.45 5.06
CA PHE A 69 3.40 -4.46 4.12
C PHE A 69 1.88 -4.38 3.92
N VAL A 70 1.12 -4.03 4.97
CA VAL A 70 -0.33 -3.74 4.85
C VAL A 70 -0.56 -2.56 3.91
N LEU A 71 0.13 -1.43 4.15
CA LEU A 71 0.04 -0.25 3.26
C LEU A 71 0.45 -0.57 1.81
N PHE A 72 1.44 -1.45 1.62
CA PHE A 72 1.82 -1.93 0.29
C PHE A 72 0.71 -2.74 -0.37
N ALA A 73 0.08 -3.66 0.36
CA ALA A 73 -1.02 -4.46 -0.16
C ALA A 73 -2.20 -3.58 -0.57
N GLU A 74 -2.52 -2.55 0.21
CA GLU A 74 -3.58 -1.58 -0.09
C GLU A 74 -3.27 -0.74 -1.33
N LEU A 75 -2.02 -0.32 -1.51
CA LEU A 75 -1.58 0.33 -2.77
C LEU A 75 -1.78 -0.57 -3.99
N VAL A 76 -1.51 -1.87 -3.85
CA VAL A 76 -1.75 -2.85 -4.92
C VAL A 76 -3.25 -3.04 -5.15
N ASN A 77 -4.05 -3.11 -4.07
CA ASN A 77 -5.49 -3.26 -4.16
C ASN A 77 -6.12 -2.13 -4.98
N THR A 78 -5.86 -0.88 -4.59
CA THR A 78 -6.38 0.28 -5.30
C THR A 78 -5.82 0.39 -6.72
N ALA A 79 -4.56 0.01 -6.96
CA ALA A 79 -4.01 0.01 -8.32
C ALA A 79 -4.78 -0.94 -9.26
N VAL A 80 -5.18 -2.12 -8.77
CA VAL A 80 -6.03 -3.06 -9.51
C VAL A 80 -7.42 -2.46 -9.72
N GLU A 81 -8.04 -1.91 -8.68
CA GLU A 81 -9.36 -1.27 -8.78
C GLU A 81 -9.37 -0.15 -9.81
N VAL A 82 -8.39 0.76 -9.78
CA VAL A 82 -8.26 1.87 -10.75
C VAL A 82 -8.11 1.36 -12.18
N VAL A 83 -7.37 0.26 -12.40
CA VAL A 83 -7.24 -0.33 -13.74
C VAL A 83 -8.55 -0.96 -14.19
N VAL A 84 -9.21 -1.72 -13.32
CA VAL A 84 -10.48 -2.40 -13.61
C VAL A 84 -11.58 -1.37 -13.90
N ASP A 85 -11.70 -0.33 -13.07
CA ASP A 85 -12.73 0.72 -13.19
C ASP A 85 -12.52 1.61 -14.42
N ARG A 86 -11.29 1.70 -14.93
CA ARG A 86 -11.00 2.42 -16.18
C ARG A 86 -11.53 1.70 -17.42
N ILE A 87 -11.62 0.36 -17.43
CA ILE A 87 -11.89 -0.42 -18.64
C ILE A 87 -13.32 -0.19 -19.15
N GLY A 88 -14.31 -0.24 -18.26
CA GLY A 88 -15.72 -0.10 -18.59
C GLY A 88 -16.59 -0.23 -17.34
N SER A 89 -17.82 0.27 -17.40
CA SER A 89 -18.79 0.18 -16.29
C SER A 89 -19.71 -1.03 -16.43
N GLU A 90 -19.62 -1.77 -17.53
CA GLU A 90 -20.28 -3.05 -17.71
C GLU A 90 -19.75 -4.08 -16.70
N TYR A 91 -20.67 -4.84 -16.12
CA TYR A 91 -20.31 -5.92 -15.23
C TYR A 91 -19.65 -7.05 -16.03
N HIS A 92 -18.45 -7.45 -15.62
CA HIS A 92 -17.73 -8.60 -16.17
C HIS A 92 -17.23 -9.46 -15.01
N GLU A 93 -17.50 -10.77 -15.03
CA GLU A 93 -17.16 -11.68 -13.92
C GLU A 93 -15.66 -11.64 -13.57
N LEU A 94 -14.78 -11.62 -14.57
CA LEU A 94 -13.33 -11.50 -14.35
C LEU A 94 -12.92 -10.15 -13.71
N SER A 95 -13.64 -9.06 -13.95
CA SER A 95 -13.39 -7.77 -13.30
C SER A 95 -13.76 -7.84 -11.81
N GLY A 96 -14.85 -8.52 -11.48
CA GLY A 96 -15.22 -8.82 -10.10
C GLY A 96 -14.15 -9.68 -9.41
N LEU A 97 -13.75 -10.78 -10.05
CA LEU A 97 -12.70 -11.67 -9.51
C LEU A 97 -11.36 -10.95 -9.30
N ALA A 98 -10.97 -10.04 -10.20
CA ALA A 98 -9.75 -9.25 -10.03
C ALA A 98 -9.80 -8.38 -8.76
N LYS A 99 -10.94 -7.75 -8.49
CA LYS A 99 -11.15 -6.97 -7.25
C LYS A 99 -11.16 -7.87 -6.00
N ASP A 100 -11.81 -9.02 -6.08
CA ASP A 100 -11.85 -9.98 -4.96
C ASP A 100 -10.44 -10.47 -4.60
N ILE A 101 -9.60 -10.79 -5.59
CA ILE A 101 -8.21 -11.21 -5.39
C ILE A 101 -7.37 -10.05 -4.81
N ALA A 102 -7.59 -8.83 -5.28
CA ALA A 102 -6.92 -7.65 -4.80
C ALA A 102 -7.24 -7.39 -3.31
N SER A 103 -8.52 -7.47 -2.93
CA SER A 103 -8.97 -7.35 -1.54
C SER A 103 -8.47 -8.50 -0.67
N ALA A 104 -8.43 -9.74 -1.20
CA ALA A 104 -7.85 -10.88 -0.49
C ALA A 104 -6.36 -10.69 -0.18
N SER A 105 -5.63 -9.96 -1.04
CA SER A 105 -4.21 -9.65 -0.80
C SER A 105 -4.01 -8.76 0.43
N VAL A 106 -4.89 -7.77 0.63
CA VAL A 106 -4.92 -6.92 1.84
C VAL A 106 -5.24 -7.77 3.07
N PHE A 107 -6.23 -8.66 2.96
CA PHE A 107 -6.57 -9.59 4.06
C PHE A 107 -5.38 -10.46 4.49
N ILE A 108 -4.65 -11.04 3.54
CA ILE A 108 -3.44 -11.83 3.85
C ILE A 108 -2.36 -10.95 4.50
N ALA A 109 -2.16 -9.71 4.03
CA ALA A 109 -1.22 -8.78 4.66
C ALA A 109 -1.60 -8.45 6.11
N MET A 110 -2.90 -8.24 6.39
CA MET A 110 -3.40 -8.05 7.76
C MET A 110 -3.18 -9.29 8.63
N LEU A 111 -3.39 -10.51 8.10
CA LEU A 111 -3.09 -11.74 8.85
C LEU A 111 -1.60 -11.86 9.18
N ILE A 112 -0.72 -11.56 8.23
CA ILE A 112 0.73 -11.55 8.45
C ILE A 112 1.09 -10.56 9.56
N ALA A 113 0.54 -9.34 9.52
CA ALA A 113 0.75 -8.35 10.57
C ALA A 113 0.24 -8.86 11.93
N ALA A 114 -0.98 -9.39 12.00
CA ALA A 114 -1.54 -9.94 13.23
C ALA A 114 -0.68 -11.08 13.82
N LEU A 115 -0.17 -11.98 12.98
CA LEU A 115 0.70 -13.09 13.41
C LEU A 115 2.05 -12.59 13.93
N ILE A 116 2.68 -11.61 13.25
CA ILE A 116 3.95 -11.03 13.71
C ILE A 116 3.75 -10.29 15.03
N TRP A 117 2.69 -9.50 15.15
CA TRP A 117 2.36 -8.80 16.40
C TRP A 117 2.09 -9.78 17.54
N TRP A 118 1.34 -10.85 17.27
CA TRP A 118 1.10 -11.91 18.23
C TRP A 118 2.41 -12.55 18.71
N ALA A 119 3.28 -12.92 17.77
CA ALA A 119 4.55 -13.56 18.07
C ALA A 119 5.48 -12.66 18.91
N VAL A 120 5.59 -11.38 18.59
CA VAL A 120 6.49 -10.47 19.32
C VAL A 120 5.98 -10.16 20.74
N LEU A 121 4.67 -10.09 20.93
CA LEU A 121 4.09 -9.66 22.21
C LEU A 121 3.79 -10.81 23.17
N TRP A 122 3.57 -12.04 22.67
CA TRP A 122 3.12 -13.18 23.49
C TRP A 122 3.91 -14.48 23.30
N ALA A 123 4.83 -14.58 22.33
CA ALA A 123 5.71 -15.75 22.20
C ALA A 123 7.09 -15.48 22.81
#